data_AF-A0A926L967-F1
#
_entry.id   AF-A0A926L967-F1
#
_cell.length_a   1.000
_cell.length_b   1.000
_cell.length_c   1.000
_cell.angle_alpha   90.00
_cell.angle_beta   90.00
_cell.angle_gamma   90.00
#
_symmetry.space_group_name_H-M   'P 1'
#
loop_
_entity.id
_entity.type
_entity.pdbx_description
1 polymer ?
#
loop_
_entity_poly.entity_id
_entity_poly.type
_entity_poly.pdbx_seq_one_letter_code
_entity_poly.pdbx_strand_id
1 'polypeptide(L)'
;MEPGSLVYDPRTRRVGEYQGLSGPYVMLRPVGGGREWQADPALVRAATSEERISAGVRAVNGRSLVGLLTDRPLVEVGPPPEPFAGCATCTALARRRARARAEGDGSAETDADVLLARHQRLRHGVDRAGRRIFRYVPFTIVQDPSALPEYEARCVSGDESDCGAASGPFPSPEQVEEWQRRHTQETRHTRYRRCFTDYAVLECRS
;
A
#
# COMPACT_ATOMS: atom_id res chain seq x y z
N MET A 1 4.85 -1.64 -38.90
CA MET A 1 5.23 -2.37 -37.67
C MET A 1 4.22 -3.47 -37.47
N GLU A 2 4.67 -4.67 -37.16
CA GLU A 2 3.75 -5.81 -37.01
C GLU A 2 3.26 -5.91 -35.56
N PRO A 3 1.97 -6.24 -35.33
CA PRO A 3 1.47 -6.57 -33.99
C PRO A 3 2.36 -7.60 -33.28
N GLY A 4 2.71 -7.34 -32.02
CA GLY A 4 3.66 -8.12 -31.24
C GLY A 4 5.11 -7.61 -31.27
N SER A 5 5.42 -6.60 -32.11
CA SER A 5 6.76 -5.97 -32.12
C SER A 5 7.02 -5.21 -30.81
N LEU A 6 8.21 -5.37 -30.22
CA LEU A 6 8.62 -4.62 -29.04
C LEU A 6 9.14 -3.23 -29.43
N VAL A 7 8.49 -2.21 -28.87
CA VAL A 7 8.85 -0.80 -29.08
C VAL A 7 9.11 -0.07 -27.80
N TYR A 8 10.02 0.90 -27.88
CA TYR A 8 10.33 1.82 -26.82
C TYR A 8 9.60 3.14 -27.04
N ASP A 9 8.88 3.57 -26.00
CA ASP A 9 8.26 4.88 -25.92
C ASP A 9 9.14 5.80 -25.05
N PRO A 10 9.80 6.82 -25.64
CA PRO A 10 10.67 7.73 -24.90
C PRO A 10 9.90 8.61 -23.90
N ARG A 11 8.61 8.85 -24.12
CA ARG A 11 7.79 9.70 -23.24
C ARG A 11 7.52 9.02 -21.90
N THR A 12 7.24 7.72 -21.94
CA THR A 12 7.02 6.92 -20.72
C THR A 12 8.28 6.23 -20.22
N ARG A 13 9.35 6.22 -21.04
CA ARG A 13 10.61 5.48 -20.82
C ARG A 13 10.36 3.99 -20.57
N ARG A 14 9.44 3.41 -21.33
CA ARG A 14 8.98 2.01 -21.19
C ARG A 14 8.97 1.30 -22.53
N VAL A 15 9.14 -0.02 -22.48
CA VAL A 15 9.00 -0.91 -23.63
C VAL A 15 7.63 -1.57 -23.59
N GLY A 16 6.95 -1.61 -24.73
CA GLY A 16 5.67 -2.29 -24.91
C GLY A 16 5.59 -3.06 -26.22
N GLU A 17 4.68 -4.04 -26.26
CA GLU A 17 4.28 -4.77 -27.46
C GLU A 17 3.27 -3.93 -28.24
N TYR A 18 3.59 -3.64 -29.50
CA TYR A 18 2.70 -2.95 -30.42
C TYR A 18 1.45 -3.81 -30.68
N GLN A 19 0.26 -3.26 -30.41
CA GLN A 19 -1.02 -3.96 -30.63
C GLN A 19 -1.72 -3.51 -31.91
N GLY A 20 -1.49 -2.27 -32.36
CA GLY A 20 -2.14 -1.70 -33.54
C GLY A 20 -2.27 -0.18 -33.48
N LEU A 21 -2.99 0.40 -34.44
CA LEU A 21 -3.37 1.82 -34.46
C LEU A 21 -4.77 2.00 -33.87
N SER A 22 -4.96 3.05 -33.07
CA SER A 22 -6.26 3.51 -32.59
C SER A 22 -6.35 5.02 -32.81
N GLY A 23 -6.99 5.43 -33.91
CA GLY A 23 -6.98 6.82 -34.36
C GLY A 23 -5.56 7.30 -34.69
N PRO A 24 -5.12 8.48 -34.20
CA PRO A 24 -3.79 9.01 -34.48
C PRO A 24 -2.67 8.36 -33.64
N TYR A 25 -3.00 7.47 -32.69
CA TYR A 25 -2.05 6.90 -31.75
C TYR A 25 -1.79 5.41 -31.99
N VAL A 26 -0.61 4.94 -31.60
CA VAL A 26 -0.32 3.51 -31.49
C VAL A 26 -0.71 3.00 -30.11
N MET A 27 -1.27 1.79 -30.08
CA MET A 27 -1.60 1.09 -28.83
C MET A 27 -0.46 0.16 -28.44
N LEU A 28 0.08 0.36 -27.24
CA LEU A 28 1.16 -0.45 -26.68
C LEU A 28 0.67 -1.21 -25.44
N ARG A 29 1.04 -2.48 -25.34
CA ARG A 29 0.81 -3.32 -24.16
C ARG A 29 2.11 -3.52 -23.40
N PRO A 30 2.14 -3.44 -22.05
CA PRO A 30 3.37 -3.67 -21.31
C PRO A 30 3.88 -5.11 -21.49
N VAL A 31 5.20 -5.27 -21.63
CA VAL A 31 5.83 -6.60 -21.64
C VAL A 31 5.49 -7.31 -20.33
N GLY A 32 4.87 -8.48 -20.42
CA GLY A 32 4.43 -9.26 -19.25
C GLY A 32 3.02 -8.96 -18.72
N GLY A 33 2.25 -8.12 -19.40
CA GLY A 33 0.86 -7.81 -19.06
C GLY A 33 0.69 -6.53 -18.24
N GLY A 34 -0.53 -5.99 -18.22
CA GLY A 34 -0.88 -4.75 -17.52
C GLY A 34 -1.68 -3.79 -18.41
N ARG A 35 -1.91 -2.56 -17.91
CA ARG A 35 -2.72 -1.57 -18.60
C ARG A 35 -2.03 -1.07 -19.88
N GLU A 36 -2.72 -1.23 -21.00
CA GLU A 36 -2.30 -0.71 -22.30
C GLU A 36 -2.26 0.84 -22.29
N TRP A 37 -1.40 1.41 -23.13
CA TRP A 37 -1.29 2.86 -23.25
C TRP A 37 -1.15 3.32 -24.69
N GLN A 38 -1.57 4.56 -24.92
CA GLN A 38 -1.42 5.25 -26.20
C GLN A 38 -0.05 5.94 -26.27
N ALA A 39 0.63 5.77 -27.40
CA ALA A 39 1.88 6.45 -27.72
C ALA A 39 1.81 7.10 -29.11
N ASP A 40 2.62 8.12 -29.31
CA ASP A 40 2.71 8.83 -30.59
C ASP A 40 3.52 7.98 -31.59
N PRO A 41 2.94 7.61 -32.77
CA PRO A 41 3.65 6.84 -33.80
C PRO A 41 4.97 7.49 -34.24
N ALA A 42 5.09 8.82 -34.18
CA ALA A 42 6.30 9.53 -34.59
C ALA A 42 7.43 9.46 -33.55
N LEU A 43 7.10 9.18 -32.28
CA LEU A 43 8.07 9.15 -31.19
C LEU A 43 8.50 7.73 -30.80
N VAL A 44 7.67 6.73 -31.08
CA VAL A 44 7.99 5.33 -30.78
C VAL A 44 9.03 4.79 -31.76
N ARG A 45 9.95 3.99 -31.24
CA ARG A 45 10.97 3.31 -32.05
C ARG A 45 11.08 1.84 -31.68
N ALA A 46 11.68 1.04 -32.55
CA ALA A 46 12.04 -0.34 -32.22
C ALA A 46 12.92 -0.35 -30.95
N ALA A 47 12.60 -1.25 -30.02
CA ALA A 47 13.38 -1.41 -28.80
C ALA A 47 14.76 -2.01 -29.14
N THR A 48 15.81 -1.54 -28.47
CA THR A 48 17.15 -2.16 -28.60
C THR A 48 17.15 -3.56 -27.95
N SER A 49 18.18 -4.37 -28.22
CA SER A 49 18.30 -5.69 -27.59
C SER A 49 18.38 -5.59 -26.07
N GLU A 50 19.10 -4.59 -25.55
CA GLU A 50 19.21 -4.33 -24.11
C GLU A 50 17.86 -3.94 -23.49
N GLU A 51 17.11 -3.05 -24.14
CA GLU A 51 15.78 -2.63 -23.68
C GLU A 51 14.80 -3.80 -23.67
N ARG A 52 14.89 -4.71 -24.65
CA ARG A 52 14.09 -5.94 -24.70
C ARG A 52 14.42 -6.87 -23.54
N ILE A 53 15.71 -7.11 -23.26
CA ILE A 53 16.15 -7.95 -22.13
C ILE A 53 15.70 -7.33 -20.80
N SER A 54 15.94 -6.04 -20.61
CA SER A 54 15.54 -5.29 -19.40
C SER A 54 14.02 -5.34 -19.19
N ALA A 55 13.23 -5.15 -20.25
CA ALA A 55 11.78 -5.27 -20.20
C ALA A 55 11.33 -6.70 -19.85
N GLY A 56 11.96 -7.73 -20.41
CA GLY A 56 11.69 -9.14 -20.08
C GLY A 56 12.02 -9.47 -18.62
N VAL A 57 13.18 -9.04 -18.12
CA VAL A 57 13.57 -9.20 -16.71
C VAL A 57 12.59 -8.47 -15.80
N ARG A 58 12.25 -7.21 -16.11
CA ARG A 58 11.25 -6.44 -15.36
C ARG A 58 9.87 -7.11 -15.38
N ALA A 59 9.47 -7.70 -16.50
CA ALA A 59 8.21 -8.41 -16.64
C ALA A 59 8.16 -9.67 -15.75
N VAL A 60 9.24 -10.46 -15.73
CA VAL A 60 9.37 -11.63 -14.86
C VAL A 60 9.34 -11.21 -13.39
N ASN A 61 10.15 -10.22 -13.03
CA ASN A 61 10.21 -9.71 -11.65
C ASN A 61 8.89 -9.06 -11.22
N GLY A 62 8.21 -8.36 -12.13
CA GLY A 62 6.92 -7.74 -11.90
C GLY A 62 5.81 -8.77 -11.66
N ARG A 63 5.81 -9.90 -12.38
CA ARG A 63 4.88 -11.02 -12.10
C ARG A 63 5.09 -11.60 -10.71
N SER A 64 6.34 -11.74 -10.28
CA SER A 64 6.67 -12.13 -8.91
C SER A 64 6.15 -11.11 -7.89
N LEU A 65 6.23 -9.80 -8.21
CA LEU A 65 5.76 -8.74 -7.33
C LEU A 65 4.22 -8.66 -7.25
N VAL A 66 3.50 -8.79 -8.37
CA VAL A 66 2.03 -8.74 -8.39
C VAL A 66 1.42 -9.92 -7.63
N GLY A 67 2.06 -11.09 -7.64
CA GLY A 67 1.69 -12.21 -6.77
C GLY A 67 2.11 -12.07 -5.29
N LEU A 68 3.07 -11.18 -4.99
CA LEU A 68 3.51 -10.86 -3.63
C LEU A 68 2.67 -9.74 -2.99
N LEU A 69 2.12 -8.83 -3.79
CA LEU A 69 1.43 -7.63 -3.31
C LEU A 69 -0.06 -7.83 -3.00
N THR A 70 -0.65 -9.00 -3.31
CA THR A 70 -2.07 -9.26 -3.04
C THR A 70 -2.37 -10.09 -1.80
N ASP A 71 -1.39 -10.75 -1.16
CA ASP A 71 -1.67 -11.42 0.14
C ASP A 71 -0.44 -11.90 0.92
N ARG A 72 0.79 -11.50 0.54
CA ARG A 72 1.97 -11.83 1.37
C ARG A 72 2.27 -10.67 2.27
N PRO A 73 2.22 -10.85 3.62
CA PRO A 73 2.75 -9.82 4.50
C PRO A 73 4.17 -9.55 4.05
N LEU A 74 4.55 -8.26 3.98
CA LEU A 74 5.95 -7.87 3.98
C LEU A 74 6.55 -8.59 5.18
N VAL A 75 7.24 -9.70 4.94
CA VAL A 75 7.96 -10.37 6.01
C VAL A 75 9.00 -9.36 6.39
N GLU A 76 8.83 -8.71 7.54
CA GLU A 76 9.93 -7.99 8.18
C GLU A 76 11.08 -8.98 8.19
N VAL A 77 12.08 -8.72 7.35
CA VAL A 77 13.33 -9.44 7.40
C VAL A 77 13.85 -9.10 8.78
N GLY A 78 13.67 -10.03 9.72
CA GLY A 78 14.08 -9.85 11.09
C GLY A 78 15.55 -9.41 11.14
N PRO A 79 15.98 -8.81 12.25
CA PRO A 79 17.33 -8.30 12.38
C PRO A 79 18.35 -9.36 11.90
N PRO A 80 19.37 -8.94 11.13
CA PRO A 80 20.34 -9.86 10.56
C PRO A 80 20.95 -10.73 11.66
N PRO A 81 21.21 -12.03 11.39
CA PRO A 81 21.67 -12.96 12.42
C PRO A 81 23.02 -12.51 12.98
N GLU A 82 23.13 -12.43 14.31
CA GLU A 82 24.39 -12.12 14.99
C GLU A 82 25.18 -13.40 15.29
N PRO A 83 26.52 -13.37 15.23
CA PRO A 83 27.34 -14.55 15.44
C PRO A 83 27.32 -15.01 16.91
N PHE A 84 27.26 -16.33 17.13
CA PHE A 84 27.43 -16.90 18.47
C PHE A 84 28.86 -16.70 18.96
N ALA A 85 29.01 -16.25 20.21
CA ALA A 85 30.31 -16.10 20.85
C ALA A 85 31.10 -17.41 20.83
N GLY A 86 32.37 -17.34 20.45
CA GLY A 86 33.27 -18.50 20.36
C GLY A 86 33.08 -19.39 19.13
N CYS A 87 32.07 -19.15 18.28
CA CYS A 87 31.91 -19.93 17.04
C CYS A 87 32.69 -19.30 15.87
N ALA A 88 33.80 -19.92 15.49
CA ALA A 88 34.67 -19.45 14.41
C ALA A 88 33.93 -19.32 13.05
N THR A 89 33.00 -20.24 12.76
CA THR A 89 32.23 -20.21 11.50
C THR A 89 31.24 -19.04 11.47
N CYS A 90 30.57 -18.77 12.59
CA CYS A 90 29.69 -17.61 12.72
C CYS A 90 30.47 -16.30 12.50
N THR A 91 31.63 -16.16 13.14
CA THR A 91 32.50 -14.98 13.00
C THR A 91 32.99 -14.80 11.56
N ALA A 92 33.35 -15.89 10.87
CA ALA A 92 33.79 -15.83 9.49
C ALA A 92 32.68 -15.34 8.54
N LEU A 93 31.44 -15.80 8.72
CA LEU A 93 30.30 -15.36 7.93
C LEU A 93 29.91 -13.90 8.22
N ALA A 94 29.95 -13.48 9.49
CA ALA A 94 29.74 -12.08 9.86
C ALA A 94 30.79 -11.14 9.23
N ARG A 95 32.06 -11.56 9.16
CA ARG A 95 33.11 -10.81 8.45
C ARG A 95 32.86 -10.72 6.95
N ARG A 96 32.39 -11.81 6.31
CA ARG A 96 32.00 -11.79 4.89
C ARG A 96 30.87 -10.80 4.62
N ARG A 97 29.84 -10.79 5.47
CA ARG A 97 28.73 -9.82 5.42
C ARG A 97 29.22 -8.39 5.51
N ALA A 98 30.06 -8.08 6.50
CA ALA A 98 30.61 -6.74 6.69
C ALA A 98 31.44 -6.26 5.48
N ARG A 99 32.24 -7.16 4.88
CA ARG A 99 33.00 -6.87 3.66
C ARG A 99 32.08 -6.59 2.48
N ALA A 100 31.08 -7.44 2.24
CA ALA A 100 30.11 -7.26 1.16
C ALA A 100 29.36 -5.92 1.28
N ARG A 101 28.95 -5.55 2.49
CA ARG A 101 28.33 -4.25 2.76
C ARG A 101 29.28 -3.08 2.46
N ALA A 102 30.55 -3.17 2.87
CA ALA A 102 31.55 -2.13 2.59
C ALA A 102 31.84 -1.98 1.08
N GLU A 103 31.74 -3.08 0.33
CA GLU A 103 31.89 -3.12 -1.13
C GLU A 103 30.59 -2.76 -1.88
N GLY A 104 29.45 -2.66 -1.19
CA GLY A 104 28.14 -2.40 -1.80
C GLY A 104 27.51 -3.60 -2.52
N ASP A 105 28.01 -4.82 -2.29
CA ASP A 105 27.48 -6.04 -2.90
C ASP A 105 26.32 -6.62 -2.07
N GLY A 106 25.11 -6.17 -2.38
CA GLY A 106 23.90 -6.61 -1.68
C GLY A 106 23.56 -8.11 -1.87
N SER A 107 24.04 -8.73 -2.94
CA SER A 107 23.84 -10.18 -3.17
C SER A 107 24.73 -10.99 -2.23
N ALA A 108 26.01 -10.65 -2.18
CA ALA A 108 26.96 -11.30 -1.26
C ALA A 108 26.61 -11.02 0.21
N GLU A 109 26.06 -9.85 0.54
CA GLU A 109 25.54 -9.56 1.87
C GLU A 109 24.39 -10.52 2.25
N THR A 110 23.40 -10.66 1.36
CA THR A 110 22.24 -11.55 1.56
C THR A 110 22.67 -13.01 1.68
N ASP A 111 23.59 -13.47 0.84
CA ASP A 111 24.12 -14.84 0.88
C ASP A 111 24.83 -15.13 2.22
N ALA A 112 25.60 -14.17 2.74
CA ALA A 112 26.27 -14.31 4.03
C ALA A 112 25.26 -14.46 5.19
N ASP A 113 24.16 -13.71 5.17
CA ASP A 113 23.08 -13.83 6.16
C ASP A 113 22.35 -15.18 6.05
N VAL A 114 22.07 -15.65 4.84
CA VAL A 114 21.44 -16.96 4.60
C VAL A 114 22.33 -18.09 5.11
N LEU A 115 23.63 -18.04 4.81
CA LEU A 115 24.60 -19.03 5.27
C LEU A 115 24.76 -19.02 6.79
N LEU A 116 24.80 -17.83 7.41
CA LEU A 116 24.91 -17.69 8.86
C LEU A 116 23.67 -18.25 9.56
N ALA A 117 22.47 -17.90 9.09
CA ALA A 117 21.22 -18.45 9.63
C ALA A 117 21.14 -19.97 9.49
N ARG A 118 21.57 -20.52 8.33
CA ARG A 118 21.62 -21.98 8.11
C ARG A 118 22.59 -22.66 9.06
N HIS A 119 23.79 -22.11 9.24
CA HIS A 119 24.80 -22.65 10.16
C HIS A 119 24.25 -22.69 11.59
N GLN A 120 23.65 -21.59 12.06
CA GLN A 120 23.08 -21.49 13.41
C GLN A 120 21.98 -22.53 13.65
N ARG A 121 21.09 -22.76 12.69
CA ARG A 121 20.07 -23.82 12.77
C ARG A 121 20.70 -25.20 12.93
N LEU A 122 21.69 -25.52 12.10
CA LEU A 122 22.29 -26.86 12.05
C LEU A 122 23.25 -27.14 13.21
N ARG A 123 23.90 -26.11 13.77
CA ARG A 123 25.01 -26.27 14.73
C ARG A 123 24.74 -25.71 16.11
N HIS A 124 23.80 -24.77 16.24
CA HIS A 124 23.47 -24.12 17.51
C HIS A 124 22.01 -24.38 17.94
N GLY A 125 21.24 -25.15 17.16
CA GLY A 125 19.84 -25.45 17.48
C GLY A 125 18.95 -24.21 17.50
N VAL A 126 19.39 -23.12 16.86
CA VAL A 126 18.63 -21.88 16.77
C VAL A 126 17.58 -22.07 15.70
N ASP A 127 16.41 -22.53 16.11
CA ASP A 127 15.21 -22.11 15.41
C ASP A 127 15.20 -20.58 15.44
N ARG A 128 15.00 -19.94 14.28
CA ARG A 128 14.87 -18.47 14.22
C ARG A 128 13.93 -18.07 15.36
N ALA A 129 14.49 -17.41 16.38
CA ALA A 129 13.78 -17.07 17.59
C ALA A 129 12.48 -16.38 17.20
N GLY A 130 11.35 -16.99 17.58
CA GLY A 130 10.02 -16.45 17.41
C GLY A 130 9.65 -16.12 15.97
N ARG A 131 9.22 -17.12 15.19
CA ARG A 131 8.22 -16.86 14.16
C ARG A 131 6.96 -16.37 14.89
N ARG A 132 6.88 -15.07 15.17
CA ARG A 132 5.64 -14.42 15.63
C ARG A 132 4.66 -14.57 14.47
N ILE A 133 3.81 -15.59 14.57
CA ILE A 133 2.71 -15.77 13.64
C ILE A 133 1.73 -14.66 13.99
N PHE A 134 1.70 -13.61 13.18
CA PHE A 134 0.58 -12.70 13.16
C PHE A 134 -0.61 -13.52 12.64
N ARG A 135 -1.41 -14.04 13.57
CA ARG A 135 -2.68 -14.67 13.22
C ARG A 135 -3.66 -13.55 12.95
N TYR A 136 -4.22 -13.52 11.75
CA TYR A 136 -5.38 -12.68 11.49
C TYR A 136 -6.48 -13.06 12.48
N VAL A 137 -6.88 -12.10 13.31
CA VAL A 137 -8.04 -12.23 14.19
C VAL A 137 -9.15 -11.42 13.52
N PRO A 138 -10.24 -12.05 13.05
CA PRO A 138 -11.36 -11.32 12.48
C PRO A 138 -12.04 -10.51 13.58
N PHE A 139 -12.07 -9.20 13.42
CA PHE A 139 -12.86 -8.30 14.25
C PHE A 139 -14.19 -7.99 13.56
N THR A 140 -15.24 -7.86 14.34
CA THR A 140 -16.52 -7.28 13.90
C THR A 140 -16.68 -5.93 14.59
N ILE A 141 -17.00 -4.89 13.82
CA ILE A 141 -17.34 -3.57 14.37
C ILE A 141 -18.81 -3.63 14.77
N VAL A 142 -19.11 -3.40 16.04
CA VAL A 142 -20.47 -3.33 16.58
C VAL A 142 -20.66 -2.01 17.31
N GLN A 143 -21.90 -1.52 17.36
CA GLN A 143 -22.21 -0.31 18.12
C GLN A 143 -21.99 -0.59 19.61
N ASP A 144 -21.35 0.36 20.31
CA ASP A 144 -21.11 0.31 21.74
C ASP A 144 -22.44 0.49 22.50
N PRO A 145 -22.94 -0.52 23.22
CA PRO A 145 -24.19 -0.40 23.97
C PRO A 145 -24.03 0.45 25.24
N SER A 146 -22.80 0.75 25.66
CA SER A 146 -22.52 1.53 26.87
C SER A 146 -22.48 3.03 26.64
N ALA A 147 -22.43 3.48 25.38
CA ALA A 147 -22.37 4.88 25.02
C ALA A 147 -23.61 5.28 24.20
N LEU A 148 -24.26 6.36 24.62
CA LEU A 148 -25.40 6.91 23.89
C LEU A 148 -24.92 7.71 22.67
N PRO A 149 -25.66 7.69 21.55
CA PRO A 149 -25.33 8.51 20.41
C PRO A 149 -25.56 10.00 20.70
N GLU A 150 -24.78 10.83 20.03
CA GLU A 150 -24.85 12.29 20.11
C GLU A 150 -25.33 12.87 18.78
N TYR A 151 -26.22 13.85 18.88
CA TYR A 151 -26.81 14.56 17.75
C TYR A 151 -26.49 16.05 17.87
N GLU A 152 -26.02 16.65 16.79
CA GLU A 152 -25.79 18.10 16.72
C GLU A 152 -26.27 18.63 15.37
N ALA A 153 -26.72 19.88 15.34
CA ALA A 153 -26.92 20.64 14.12
C ALA A 153 -26.15 21.95 14.13
N ARG A 154 -25.73 22.37 12.94
CA ARG A 154 -25.14 23.67 12.66
C ARG A 154 -25.94 24.38 11.59
N CYS A 155 -26.27 25.64 11.83
CA CYS A 155 -26.85 26.52 10.84
C CYS A 155 -25.82 26.85 9.76
N VAL A 156 -26.13 26.48 8.53
CA VAL A 156 -25.31 26.76 7.33
C VAL A 156 -26.09 27.65 6.36
N SER A 157 -27.02 28.43 6.90
CA SER A 157 -27.72 29.48 6.17
C SER A 157 -26.87 30.73 6.14
N GLY A 158 -26.87 31.44 5.02
CA GLY A 158 -26.05 32.61 4.77
C GLY A 158 -25.73 32.69 3.28
N ASP A 159 -25.62 33.90 2.73
CA ASP A 159 -25.37 34.11 1.30
C ASP A 159 -23.86 34.12 1.01
N GLU A 160 -23.10 34.93 1.76
CA GLU A 160 -21.64 35.00 1.66
C GLU A 160 -20.90 34.18 2.72
N SER A 161 -21.48 34.02 3.91
CA SER A 161 -20.90 33.25 5.02
C SER A 161 -21.98 32.54 5.82
N ASP A 162 -21.73 31.29 6.18
CA ASP A 162 -22.60 30.52 7.05
C ASP A 162 -22.80 31.23 8.40
N CYS A 163 -24.05 31.30 8.86
CA CYS A 163 -24.41 31.79 10.19
C CYS A 163 -23.61 31.09 11.29
N GLY A 164 -23.34 29.79 11.12
CA GLY A 164 -22.41 29.04 11.95
C GLY A 164 -22.91 28.69 13.35
N ALA A 165 -24.09 29.18 13.75
CA ALA A 165 -24.73 28.84 15.03
C ALA A 165 -24.89 27.33 15.17
N ALA A 166 -24.57 26.78 16.34
CA ALA A 166 -24.61 25.34 16.59
C ALA A 166 -25.51 25.02 17.78
N SER A 167 -26.20 23.87 17.72
CA SER A 167 -27.03 23.35 18.81
C SER A 167 -26.20 22.86 19.99
N GLY A 168 -24.95 22.44 19.73
CA GLY A 168 -24.20 21.57 20.62
C GLY A 168 -24.73 20.12 20.58
N PRO A 169 -24.04 19.19 21.27
CA PRO A 169 -24.42 17.79 21.30
C PRO A 169 -25.64 17.56 22.20
N PHE A 170 -26.61 16.80 21.69
CA PHE A 170 -27.78 16.33 22.43
C PHE A 170 -27.90 14.80 22.34
N PRO A 171 -28.44 14.13 23.38
CA PRO A 171 -28.68 12.69 23.36
C PRO A 171 -29.85 12.25 22.46
N SER A 172 -30.63 13.21 21.93
CA SER A 172 -31.80 12.90 21.12
C SER A 172 -31.95 13.85 19.91
N PRO A 173 -32.46 13.35 18.77
CA PRO A 173 -32.67 14.17 17.57
C PRO A 173 -33.76 15.23 17.77
N GLU A 174 -34.74 15.01 18.65
CA GLU A 174 -35.86 15.92 18.90
C GLU A 174 -35.39 17.25 19.50
N GLN A 175 -34.38 17.20 20.37
CA GLN A 175 -33.80 18.41 20.98
C GLN A 175 -33.06 19.26 19.94
N VAL A 176 -32.37 18.61 19.00
CA VAL A 176 -31.74 19.29 17.86
C VAL A 176 -32.79 19.97 16.97
N GLU A 177 -33.91 19.29 16.73
CA GLU A 177 -35.01 19.84 15.92
C GLU A 177 -35.74 20.99 16.62
N GLU A 178 -35.89 20.92 17.94
CA GLU A 178 -36.41 22.04 18.73
C GLU A 178 -35.50 23.27 18.62
N TRP A 179 -34.18 23.07 18.73
CA TRP A 179 -33.21 24.14 18.52
C TRP A 179 -33.31 24.73 17.11
N GLN A 180 -33.41 23.89 16.06
CA GLN A 180 -33.59 24.35 14.68
C GLN A 180 -34.87 25.17 14.50
N ARG A 181 -36.00 24.73 15.10
CA ARG A 181 -37.27 25.47 15.06
C ARG A 181 -37.13 26.85 15.70
N ARG A 182 -36.51 26.92 16.89
CA ARG A 182 -36.27 28.18 17.59
C ARG A 182 -35.36 29.11 16.79
N HIS A 183 -34.23 28.60 16.29
CA HIS A 183 -33.29 29.37 15.48
C HIS A 183 -33.94 29.90 14.19
N THR A 184 -34.74 29.07 13.51
CA THR A 184 -35.48 29.47 12.30
C THR A 184 -36.47 30.60 12.60
N GLN A 185 -37.16 30.54 13.74
CA GLN A 185 -38.11 31.59 14.14
C GLN A 185 -37.42 32.93 14.38
N GLU A 186 -36.24 32.90 15.01
CA GLU A 186 -35.46 34.09 15.34
C GLU A 186 -34.73 34.70 14.13
N THR A 187 -34.16 33.87 13.26
CA THR A 187 -33.21 34.30 12.21
C THR A 187 -33.74 34.16 10.79
N ARG A 188 -34.87 33.46 10.59
CA ARG A 188 -35.40 33.04 9.28
C ARG A 188 -34.46 32.13 8.48
N HIS A 189 -33.39 31.64 9.08
CA HIS A 189 -32.50 30.64 8.50
C HIS A 189 -33.21 29.29 8.36
N THR A 190 -33.10 28.65 7.19
CA THR A 190 -33.83 27.41 6.87
C THR A 190 -32.92 26.25 6.48
N ARG A 191 -31.60 26.48 6.37
CA ARG A 191 -30.61 25.48 5.98
C ARG A 191 -29.70 25.10 7.15
N TYR A 192 -29.65 23.80 7.44
CA TYR A 192 -28.92 23.22 8.57
C TYR A 192 -28.12 21.99 8.13
N ARG A 193 -26.91 21.82 8.69
CA ARG A 193 -26.11 20.59 8.61
C ARG A 193 -26.29 19.83 9.91
N ARG A 194 -26.63 18.54 9.86
CA ARG A 194 -26.74 17.66 11.04
C ARG A 194 -25.55 16.71 11.09
N CYS A 195 -25.03 16.42 12.28
CA CYS A 195 -24.11 15.32 12.54
C CYS A 195 -24.70 14.38 13.59
N PHE A 196 -24.40 13.10 13.40
CA PHE A 196 -24.74 11.99 14.28
C PHE A 196 -23.45 11.27 14.59
N THR A 197 -23.17 11.07 15.88
CA THR A 197 -21.99 10.39 16.36
C THR A 197 -22.44 9.21 17.21
N ASP A 198 -22.17 8.00 16.74
CA ASP A 198 -22.25 6.79 17.54
C ASP A 198 -20.85 6.31 17.95
N TYR A 199 -20.82 5.45 18.95
CA TYR A 199 -19.61 4.81 19.44
C TYR A 199 -19.64 3.35 19.00
N ALA A 200 -18.48 2.81 18.62
CA ALA A 200 -18.37 1.43 18.16
C ALA A 200 -17.19 0.73 18.84
N VAL A 201 -17.38 -0.56 19.15
CA VAL A 201 -16.36 -1.45 19.70
C VAL A 201 -15.97 -2.50 18.67
N LEU A 202 -14.69 -2.93 18.72
CA LEU A 202 -14.19 -4.03 17.90
C LEU A 202 -14.21 -5.30 18.73
N GLU A 203 -15.11 -6.22 18.38
CA GLU A 203 -15.19 -7.53 19.02
C GLU A 203 -14.42 -8.58 18.22
N CYS A 204 -13.52 -9.31 18.88
CA CYS A 204 -12.91 -10.50 18.30
C CYS A 204 -14.00 -11.57 18.12
N ARG A 205 -14.20 -12.06 16.90
CA ARG A 205 -14.97 -13.30 16.70
C ARG A 205 -14.16 -14.46 17.28
N SER A 206 -14.72 -15.13 18.29
CA SER A 206 -14.19 -16.38 18.87
C SER A 206 -14.30 -17.55 17.90
#